data_AF-A0A2V7W4X5-F1
#
_entry.id   AF-A0A2V7W4X5-F1
#
_cell.length_a   1.000
_cell.length_b   1.000
_cell.length_c   1.000
_cell.angle_alpha   90.00
_cell.angle_beta   90.00
_cell.angle_gamma   90.00
#
_symmetry.space_group_name_H-M   'P 1'
#
loop_
_entity.id
_entity.type
_entity.pdbx_description
1 polymer ?
#
loop_
_entity_poly.entity_id
_entity_poly.type
_entity_poly.pdbx_seq_one_letter_code
_entity_poly.pdbx_strand_id
1 'polypeptide(L)'
;MSFTDLLDLASERLGGSVLYANDDFFAEKENLIKPHEAVWKEHEYTDRGKWMDGWESRRKRVPGHDFAILRLGARGVVRGVIVDTAFFRGNYPDSCSIDGSVGGENWTALLPQSKLKGDSKNELEVTQPFAVTHLRFNIFPDGGVARLRVHGNVVPEWRLIGGLGNELDLAAAENGGEVLTCSDMFFGPKHNLIMPGRAHNMSDGWETRRRRGPGHDWVIVQLATEGHVRRIEVDTNYFKGNYPDTASIDGSTDGKHWTELLPRTKLQAHTRHFFIDELQASGPFTHLRLNVYPDGGVSRLRVWGRATDAGRRNAAVTRVNTLLDLAELKKICGSQRWVEAFAKARPFKSWDEMTGAASHIWLDLDEHDWLEAFSAHPRIGERKAGWSQQEQSGTRSASSETMDALAQANGDYEEKFGFIYLVCATGRSADEMLANCRERMTNERAAELRVAAEEQAKIIALRLEKLVL
;
A
#
# COMPACT_ATOMS: atom_id res chain seq x y z
N MET A 1 -4.39 12.84 -15.51
CA MET A 1 -3.88 13.42 -14.25
C MET A 1 -2.37 13.27 -14.31
N SER A 2 -1.62 14.32 -13.97
CA SER A 2 -0.15 14.24 -14.00
C SER A 2 0.33 13.37 -12.85
N PHE A 3 1.48 12.68 -12.96
CA PHE A 3 2.03 11.99 -11.80
C PHE A 3 2.36 12.97 -10.67
N THR A 4 2.66 14.23 -10.99
CA THR A 4 2.95 15.28 -10.01
C THR A 4 1.74 15.67 -9.14
N ASP A 5 0.53 15.28 -9.54
CA ASP A 5 -0.68 15.44 -8.73
C ASP A 5 -0.81 14.37 -7.63
N LEU A 6 -0.06 13.27 -7.73
CA LEU A 6 -0.10 12.16 -6.79
C LEU A 6 0.65 12.49 -5.50
N LEU A 7 0.40 11.69 -4.47
CA LEU A 7 1.05 11.83 -3.16
C LEU A 7 2.56 11.60 -3.26
N ASP A 8 3.34 12.41 -2.55
CA ASP A 8 4.78 12.17 -2.35
C ASP A 8 5.00 11.08 -1.29
N LEU A 9 5.29 9.86 -1.75
CA LEU A 9 5.53 8.67 -0.94
C LEU A 9 6.77 8.80 -0.05
N ALA A 10 7.72 9.66 -0.39
CA ALA A 10 8.93 9.90 0.41
C ALA A 10 8.74 10.98 1.48
N SER A 11 7.55 11.59 1.57
CA SER A 11 7.28 12.68 2.50
C SER A 11 7.52 12.27 3.96
N GLU A 12 8.25 13.11 4.70
CA GLU A 12 8.44 12.96 6.15
C GLU A 12 7.10 12.95 6.92
N ARG A 13 6.06 13.58 6.37
CA ARG A 13 4.70 13.60 6.95
C ARG A 13 4.00 12.25 6.88
N LEU A 14 4.44 11.36 6.00
CA LEU A 14 4.05 9.95 5.96
C LEU A 14 5.03 9.06 6.73
N GLY A 15 6.07 9.64 7.34
CA GLY A 15 7.16 8.89 7.98
C GLY A 15 8.28 8.47 7.02
N GLY A 16 8.39 9.11 5.86
CA GLY A 16 9.53 8.91 4.96
C GLY A 16 10.84 9.37 5.57
N SER A 17 11.94 8.70 5.24
CA SER A 17 13.25 8.98 5.82
C SER A 17 14.40 8.58 4.89
N VAL A 18 15.48 9.36 4.87
CA VAL A 18 16.72 8.98 4.18
C VAL A 18 17.60 8.21 5.15
N LEU A 19 17.72 6.89 4.96
CA LEU A 19 18.39 5.98 5.88
C LEU A 19 19.92 6.08 5.80
N TYR A 20 20.45 6.23 4.58
CA TYR A 20 21.87 6.15 4.32
C TYR A 20 22.25 6.94 3.07
N ALA A 21 23.46 7.50 3.04
CA ALA A 21 24.13 7.91 1.82
C ALA A 21 25.59 7.48 1.93
N ASN A 22 26.19 7.10 0.82
CA ASN A 22 27.60 6.70 0.81
C ASN A 22 28.56 7.89 0.95
N ASP A 23 28.10 9.10 0.62
CA ASP A 23 28.82 10.36 0.80
C ASP A 23 27.82 11.51 0.92
N ASP A 24 27.88 12.27 2.01
CA ASP A 24 27.07 13.46 2.31
C ASP A 24 27.97 14.61 2.82
N PHE A 25 29.20 14.67 2.31
CA PHE A 25 30.23 15.54 2.86
C PHE A 25 29.83 17.01 2.86
N PHE A 26 29.40 17.58 1.73
CA PHE A 26 29.13 19.02 1.63
C PHE A 26 27.76 19.42 2.19
N ALA A 27 26.76 18.55 2.02
CA ALA A 27 25.43 18.79 2.56
C ALA A 27 24.66 17.47 2.84
N GLU A 28 23.89 17.49 3.93
CA GLU A 28 23.25 16.32 4.54
C GLU A 28 22.17 15.70 3.64
N LYS A 29 22.13 14.36 3.60
CA LYS A 29 21.20 13.57 2.78
C LYS A 29 19.72 13.80 3.14
N GLU A 30 19.44 14.13 4.39
CA GLU A 30 18.10 14.43 4.93
C GLU A 30 17.41 15.58 4.19
N ASN A 31 18.20 16.51 3.61
CA ASN A 31 17.66 17.63 2.84
C ASN A 31 16.81 17.18 1.64
N LEU A 32 17.07 15.99 1.07
CA LEU A 32 16.38 15.50 -0.13
C LEU A 32 14.85 15.50 0.03
N ILE A 33 14.34 15.14 1.20
CA ILE A 33 12.90 14.92 1.42
C ILE A 33 12.22 16.05 2.21
N LYS A 34 12.96 17.12 2.55
CA LYS A 34 12.39 18.26 3.27
C LYS A 34 11.20 18.83 2.48
N PRO A 35 10.09 19.18 3.14
CA PRO A 35 8.83 19.52 2.47
C PRO A 35 8.85 20.88 1.76
N HIS A 36 9.67 21.82 2.22
CA HIS A 36 9.81 23.14 1.60
C HIS A 36 10.72 23.09 0.37
N GLU A 37 10.55 24.06 -0.53
CA GLU A 37 11.47 24.30 -1.63
C GLU A 37 12.86 24.67 -1.09
N ALA A 38 13.91 24.31 -1.82
CA ALA A 38 15.26 24.65 -1.42
C ALA A 38 15.47 26.17 -1.36
N VAL A 39 16.36 26.62 -0.48
CA VAL A 39 16.70 28.04 -0.35
C VAL A 39 18.18 28.30 -0.61
N TRP A 40 18.48 29.45 -1.20
CA TRP A 40 19.85 29.94 -1.38
C TRP A 40 20.20 30.99 -0.34
N LYS A 41 21.33 30.81 0.33
CA LYS A 41 21.88 31.80 1.27
C LYS A 41 23.22 32.30 0.77
N GLU A 42 23.26 33.52 0.22
CA GLU A 42 24.41 34.03 -0.52
C GLU A 42 25.73 34.05 0.28
N HIS A 43 25.68 34.36 1.58
CA HIS A 43 26.87 34.54 2.42
C HIS A 43 27.13 33.41 3.43
N GLU A 44 26.36 32.33 3.40
CA GLU A 44 26.57 31.22 4.34
C GLU A 44 27.51 30.14 3.79
N TYR A 45 28.42 29.70 4.66
CA TYR A 45 29.41 28.64 4.45
C TYR A 45 29.47 27.77 5.69
N THR A 46 29.73 26.48 5.49
CA THR A 46 30.05 25.52 6.56
C THR A 46 31.56 25.34 6.64
N ASP A 47 32.03 24.58 7.62
CA ASP A 47 33.43 24.12 7.71
C ASP A 47 33.85 23.22 6.52
N ARG A 48 32.87 22.72 5.74
CA ARG A 48 33.09 21.82 4.60
C ARG A 48 32.93 22.51 3.25
N GLY A 49 32.39 23.71 3.16
CA GLY A 49 32.22 24.42 1.89
C GLY A 49 31.08 25.42 1.89
N LYS A 50 30.52 25.69 0.69
CA LYS A 50 29.32 26.51 0.56
C LYS A 50 28.16 25.80 1.26
N TRP A 51 27.36 26.52 2.06
CA TRP A 51 26.14 25.93 2.60
C TRP A 51 25.13 25.71 1.46
N MET A 52 24.64 24.47 1.34
CA MET A 52 23.66 24.07 0.33
C MET A 52 22.43 23.45 0.99
N ASP A 53 21.25 23.88 0.55
CA ASP A 53 19.98 23.28 0.95
C ASP A 53 19.63 22.08 0.05
N GLY A 54 20.42 21.02 0.19
CA GLY A 54 20.33 19.81 -0.62
C GLY A 54 21.24 18.72 -0.08
N TRP A 55 21.29 17.59 -0.76
CA TRP A 55 22.34 16.59 -0.56
C TRP A 55 23.47 16.86 -1.54
N GLU A 56 24.73 16.87 -1.08
CA GLU A 56 25.89 17.05 -1.95
C GLU A 56 27.08 16.19 -1.48
N SER A 57 27.56 15.35 -2.40
CA SER A 57 28.73 14.48 -2.19
C SER A 57 30.05 15.11 -2.62
N ARG A 58 31.17 14.54 -2.19
CA ARG A 58 32.49 14.92 -2.72
C ARG A 58 32.62 14.56 -4.20
N ARG A 59 33.41 15.37 -4.92
CA ARG A 59 33.85 15.03 -6.28
C ARG A 59 34.50 13.66 -6.33
N LYS A 60 33.97 12.77 -7.17
CA LYS A 60 34.47 11.41 -7.29
C LYS A 60 35.67 11.39 -8.24
N ARG A 61 36.76 10.78 -7.76
CA ARG A 61 38.04 10.68 -8.49
C ARG A 61 38.34 9.25 -8.97
N VAL A 62 37.41 8.34 -8.72
CA VAL A 62 37.48 6.92 -9.07
C VAL A 62 36.21 6.50 -9.80
N PRO A 63 36.23 5.45 -10.62
CA PRO A 63 35.01 4.92 -11.24
C PRO A 63 33.94 4.58 -10.20
N GLY A 64 32.68 4.91 -10.50
CA GLY A 64 31.55 4.62 -9.62
C GLY A 64 30.52 5.75 -9.64
N HIS A 65 29.61 5.70 -8.68
CA HIS A 65 28.55 6.68 -8.48
C HIS A 65 28.30 6.88 -6.98
N ASP A 66 27.54 7.91 -6.62
CA ASP A 66 27.02 8.10 -5.26
C ASP A 66 25.55 7.74 -5.17
N PHE A 67 25.11 7.33 -3.99
CA PHE A 67 23.73 6.91 -3.79
C PHE A 67 23.23 7.22 -2.38
N ALA A 68 21.91 7.41 -2.29
CA ALA A 68 21.17 7.49 -1.04
C ALA A 68 20.10 6.38 -0.99
N ILE A 69 19.91 5.79 0.19
CA ILE A 69 18.85 4.82 0.48
C ILE A 69 17.75 5.54 1.25
N LEU A 70 16.53 5.47 0.73
CA LEU A 70 15.34 6.05 1.32
C LEU A 70 14.38 4.94 1.73
N ARG A 71 13.75 5.08 2.90
CA ARG A 71 12.52 4.38 3.24
C ARG A 71 11.35 5.31 2.92
N LEU A 72 10.40 4.82 2.13
CA LEU A 72 9.16 5.54 1.85
C LEU A 72 8.28 5.58 3.10
N GLY A 73 7.55 6.67 3.28
CA GLY A 73 6.58 6.80 4.37
C GLY A 73 5.38 5.87 4.19
N ALA A 74 4.99 5.63 2.94
CA ALA A 74 3.98 4.65 2.58
C ALA A 74 4.49 3.72 1.48
N ARG A 75 4.19 2.42 1.61
CA ARG A 75 4.41 1.45 0.53
C ARG A 75 3.56 1.87 -0.67
N GLY A 76 4.15 1.89 -1.86
CA GLY A 76 3.40 2.31 -3.05
C GLY A 76 4.10 2.07 -4.36
N VAL A 77 3.33 2.18 -5.44
CA VAL A 77 3.83 2.13 -6.82
C VAL A 77 4.29 3.54 -7.19
N VAL A 78 5.58 3.70 -7.47
CA VAL A 78 6.15 4.97 -7.94
C VAL A 78 5.70 5.20 -9.38
N ARG A 79 5.10 6.36 -9.66
CA ARG A 79 4.65 6.78 -10.99
C ARG A 79 5.56 7.81 -11.64
N GLY A 80 6.29 8.54 -10.82
CA GLY A 80 7.33 9.45 -11.30
C GLY A 80 8.06 10.08 -10.13
N VAL A 81 9.20 10.69 -10.46
CA VAL A 81 10.00 11.44 -9.49
C VAL A 81 10.30 12.83 -10.02
N ILE A 82 10.48 13.76 -9.09
CA ILE A 82 11.04 15.07 -9.38
C ILE A 82 12.41 15.12 -8.71
N VAL A 83 13.46 15.19 -9.54
CA VAL A 83 14.83 15.43 -9.10
C VAL A 83 15.10 16.93 -9.25
N ASP A 84 14.97 17.66 -8.16
CA ASP A 84 15.18 19.10 -8.13
C ASP A 84 16.65 19.40 -7.90
N THR A 85 17.29 20.04 -8.88
CA THR A 85 18.69 20.46 -8.83
C THR A 85 18.83 21.98 -8.56
N ALA A 86 17.80 22.61 -7.99
CA ALA A 86 17.82 24.03 -7.62
C ALA A 86 19.14 24.44 -6.95
N PHE A 87 19.72 25.53 -7.44
CA PHE A 87 21.00 26.12 -7.02
C PHE A 87 22.26 25.28 -7.30
N PHE A 88 22.14 24.04 -7.73
CA PHE A 88 23.24 23.23 -8.26
C PHE A 88 23.39 23.50 -9.77
N ARG A 89 24.10 24.58 -10.12
CA ARG A 89 24.21 25.06 -11.51
C ARG A 89 25.30 24.37 -12.31
N GLY A 90 26.41 24.01 -11.67
CA GLY A 90 27.57 23.38 -12.32
C GLY A 90 28.04 22.10 -11.62
N ASN A 91 27.57 21.85 -10.41
CA ASN A 91 27.89 20.71 -9.55
C ASN A 91 26.69 19.79 -9.33
N TYR A 92 25.67 19.85 -10.20
CA TYR A 92 24.62 18.83 -10.23
C TYR A 92 25.16 17.55 -10.90
N PRO A 93 24.62 16.37 -10.57
CA PRO A 93 25.00 15.14 -11.25
C PRO A 93 24.52 15.14 -12.71
N ASP A 94 25.32 14.58 -13.60
CA ASP A 94 24.99 14.50 -15.03
C ASP A 94 23.75 13.64 -15.30
N SER A 95 23.54 12.60 -14.49
CA SER A 95 22.37 11.72 -14.57
C SER A 95 22.05 11.07 -13.23
N CYS A 96 20.86 10.47 -13.14
CA CYS A 96 20.44 9.67 -12.00
C CYS A 96 19.73 8.39 -12.43
N SER A 97 19.59 7.43 -11.51
CA SER A 97 18.71 6.27 -11.64
C SER A 97 18.04 5.96 -10.30
N ILE A 98 16.97 5.17 -10.32
CA ILE A 98 16.27 4.74 -9.10
C ILE A 98 16.07 3.24 -9.13
N ASP A 99 16.50 2.57 -8.07
CA ASP A 99 16.13 1.20 -7.78
C ASP A 99 15.10 1.15 -6.64
N GLY A 100 14.23 0.16 -6.67
CA GLY A 100 13.20 -0.10 -5.67
C GLY A 100 13.41 -1.44 -4.97
N SER A 101 12.91 -1.53 -3.74
CA SER A 101 13.00 -2.72 -2.91
C SER A 101 11.81 -2.87 -1.96
N VAL A 102 11.48 -4.12 -1.62
CA VAL A 102 10.67 -4.49 -0.47
C VAL A 102 11.63 -4.90 0.66
N GLY A 103 11.63 -4.16 1.77
CA GLY A 103 12.48 -4.46 2.93
C GLY A 103 13.90 -3.87 2.92
N GLY A 104 14.33 -3.21 1.83
CA GLY A 104 15.66 -2.58 1.74
C GLY A 104 16.76 -3.52 1.24
N GLU A 105 16.39 -4.71 0.77
CA GLU A 105 17.26 -5.73 0.17
C GLU A 105 16.82 -6.02 -1.28
N ASN A 106 17.66 -6.68 -2.09
CA ASN A 106 17.31 -7.11 -3.47
C ASN A 106 16.73 -5.99 -4.35
N TRP A 107 17.60 -5.08 -4.79
CA TRP A 107 17.24 -3.90 -5.56
C TRP A 107 16.84 -4.22 -7.00
N THR A 108 15.71 -3.67 -7.45
CA THR A 108 15.21 -3.77 -8.83
C THR A 108 15.15 -2.39 -9.46
N ALA A 109 15.70 -2.22 -10.67
CA ALA A 109 15.65 -0.95 -11.38
C ALA A 109 14.20 -0.51 -11.65
N LEU A 110 13.83 0.69 -11.16
CA LEU A 110 12.53 1.32 -11.43
C LEU A 110 12.65 2.40 -12.50
N LEU A 111 13.70 3.22 -12.40
CA LEU A 111 14.04 4.29 -13.34
C LEU A 111 15.44 4.03 -13.89
N PRO A 112 15.61 3.77 -15.20
CA PRO A 112 16.93 3.65 -15.80
C PRO A 112 17.69 4.99 -15.76
N GLN A 113 19.00 4.93 -15.98
CA GLN A 113 19.84 6.12 -15.96
C GLN A 113 19.33 7.20 -16.92
N SER A 114 19.00 8.36 -16.37
CA SER A 114 18.33 9.48 -17.05
C SER A 114 19.10 10.77 -16.81
N LYS A 115 19.28 11.56 -17.88
CA LYS A 115 20.00 12.84 -17.83
C LYS A 115 19.28 13.87 -16.97
N LEU A 116 20.05 14.68 -16.27
CA LEU A 116 19.54 15.80 -15.47
C LEU A 116 19.97 17.13 -16.09
N LYS A 117 19.17 18.16 -15.81
CA LYS A 117 19.50 19.56 -16.05
C LYS A 117 19.78 20.21 -14.71
N GLY A 118 20.79 21.07 -14.64
CA GLY A 118 21.11 21.87 -13.45
C GLY A 118 20.07 22.97 -13.22
N ASP A 119 19.93 23.38 -11.96
CA ASP A 119 19.01 24.45 -11.53
C ASP A 119 17.59 24.27 -12.08
N SER A 120 17.10 23.02 -12.07
CA SER A 120 15.85 22.62 -12.72
C SER A 120 15.10 21.55 -11.93
N LYS A 121 13.77 21.56 -12.02
CA LYS A 121 12.92 20.44 -11.59
C LYS A 121 12.88 19.41 -12.72
N ASN A 122 13.60 18.30 -12.55
CA ASN A 122 13.65 17.23 -13.54
C ASN A 122 12.53 16.22 -13.27
N GLU A 123 11.48 16.26 -14.07
CA GLU A 123 10.34 15.35 -14.01
C GLU A 123 10.63 14.07 -14.81
N LEU A 124 10.68 12.93 -14.11
CA LEU A 124 11.05 11.63 -14.69
C LEU A 124 9.97 10.60 -14.39
N GLU A 125 9.31 10.08 -15.42
CA GLU A 125 8.25 9.08 -15.30
C GLU A 125 8.79 7.68 -14.97
N VAL A 126 8.05 6.94 -14.15
CA VAL A 126 8.34 5.56 -13.78
C VAL A 126 7.17 4.69 -14.21
N THR A 127 7.44 3.72 -15.09
CA THR A 127 6.41 2.86 -15.69
C THR A 127 6.26 1.51 -14.99
N GLN A 128 7.22 1.15 -14.13
CA GLN A 128 7.19 -0.13 -13.42
C GLN A 128 5.97 -0.22 -12.49
N PRO A 129 5.22 -1.35 -12.49
CA PRO A 129 3.96 -1.46 -11.75
C PRO A 129 4.16 -1.90 -10.29
N PHE A 130 5.40 -2.03 -9.84
CA PHE A 130 5.72 -2.66 -8.56
C PHE A 130 5.60 -1.69 -7.39
N ALA A 131 4.96 -2.15 -6.32
CA ALA A 131 4.88 -1.41 -5.07
C ALA A 131 6.10 -1.72 -4.20
N VAL A 132 6.81 -0.67 -3.79
CA VAL A 132 8.07 -0.75 -3.05
C VAL A 132 7.96 -0.02 -1.72
N THR A 133 8.91 -0.31 -0.83
CA THR A 133 9.01 0.30 0.51
C THR A 133 10.27 1.15 0.66
N HIS A 134 11.29 0.86 -0.15
CA HIS A 134 12.58 1.52 -0.14
C HIS A 134 13.00 1.88 -1.56
N LEU A 135 13.74 2.97 -1.67
CA LEU A 135 14.40 3.40 -2.90
C LEU A 135 15.90 3.52 -2.68
N ARG A 136 16.67 3.21 -3.72
CA ARG A 136 18.06 3.59 -3.84
C ARG A 136 18.16 4.61 -4.97
N PHE A 137 18.42 5.85 -4.60
CA PHE A 137 18.59 6.97 -5.52
C PHE A 137 20.07 7.09 -5.86
N ASN A 138 20.42 6.83 -7.11
CA ASN A 138 21.81 6.85 -7.59
C ASN A 138 22.04 8.14 -8.40
N ILE A 139 23.15 8.83 -8.15
CA ILE A 139 23.59 10.02 -8.89
C ILE A 139 24.96 9.77 -9.52
N PHE A 140 25.12 10.14 -10.79
CA PHE A 140 26.30 9.78 -11.60
C PHE A 140 27.10 11.00 -12.06
N PRO A 141 28.43 11.01 -11.86
CA PRO A 141 29.19 10.17 -10.91
C PRO A 141 29.06 10.63 -9.45
N ASP A 142 28.73 11.90 -9.24
CA ASP A 142 28.64 12.62 -7.97
C ASP A 142 27.94 13.96 -8.21
N GLY A 143 27.73 14.75 -7.16
CA GLY A 143 27.21 16.11 -7.25
C GLY A 143 26.16 16.39 -6.21
N GLY A 144 25.33 17.41 -6.46
CA GLY A 144 24.28 17.83 -5.56
C GLY A 144 22.88 17.84 -6.14
N VAL A 145 21.91 17.49 -5.28
CA VAL A 145 20.48 17.45 -5.55
C VAL A 145 19.76 18.13 -4.39
N ALA A 146 18.94 19.12 -4.69
CA ALA A 146 18.24 19.92 -3.70
C ALA A 146 17.09 19.15 -3.05
N ARG A 147 16.21 18.55 -3.87
CA ARG A 147 15.07 17.75 -3.42
C ARG A 147 14.84 16.53 -4.30
N LEU A 148 14.30 15.49 -3.69
CA LEU A 148 13.71 14.35 -4.36
C LEU A 148 12.24 14.24 -3.93
N ARG A 149 11.32 14.32 -4.90
CA ARG A 149 9.90 14.00 -4.70
C ARG A 149 9.58 12.69 -5.37
N VAL A 150 8.87 11.81 -4.68
CA VAL A 150 8.55 10.46 -5.14
C VAL A 150 7.05 10.32 -5.24
N HIS A 151 6.50 10.62 -6.41
CA HIS A 151 5.06 10.62 -6.59
C HIS A 151 4.54 9.24 -6.97
N GLY A 152 3.49 8.78 -6.31
CA GLY A 152 2.92 7.46 -6.59
C GLY A 152 1.61 7.16 -5.89
N ASN A 153 1.10 5.96 -6.16
CA ASN A 153 -0.11 5.45 -5.53
C ASN A 153 0.26 4.56 -4.34
N VAL A 154 -0.31 4.86 -3.18
CA VAL A 154 -0.13 4.04 -1.97
C VAL A 154 -0.80 2.68 -2.17
N VAL A 155 -0.09 1.61 -1.83
CA VAL A 155 -0.61 0.24 -1.78
C VAL A 155 -0.28 -0.31 -0.40
N PRO A 156 -1.20 -0.16 0.57
CA PRO A 156 -0.92 -0.51 1.96
C PRO A 156 -0.69 -2.01 2.11
N GLU A 157 -0.01 -2.38 3.18
CA GLU A 157 0.04 -3.75 3.65
C GLU A 157 -1.05 -3.95 4.69
N TRP A 158 -2.27 -4.23 4.22
CA TRP A 158 -3.49 -4.28 5.03
C TRP A 158 -3.34 -5.07 6.32
N ARG A 159 -2.64 -6.21 6.28
CA ARG A 159 -2.39 -7.06 7.46
C ARG A 159 -1.63 -6.37 8.59
N LEU A 160 -0.72 -5.44 8.27
CA LEU A 160 0.05 -4.71 9.28
C LEU A 160 -0.79 -3.62 9.97
N ILE A 161 -1.90 -3.21 9.36
CA ILE A 161 -2.81 -2.19 9.89
C ILE A 161 -4.14 -2.77 10.38
N GLY A 162 -4.17 -4.07 10.65
CA GLY A 162 -5.33 -4.78 11.20
C GLY A 162 -6.19 -5.53 10.18
N GLY A 163 -5.93 -5.38 8.89
CA GLY A 163 -6.64 -6.09 7.83
C GLY A 163 -8.00 -5.49 7.48
N LEU A 164 -8.45 -5.72 6.25
CA LEU A 164 -9.71 -5.16 5.72
C LEU A 164 -10.99 -5.78 6.33
N GLY A 165 -10.84 -6.79 7.20
CA GLY A 165 -11.96 -7.29 8.01
C GLY A 165 -12.33 -6.36 9.17
N ASN A 166 -11.45 -5.45 9.56
CA ASN A 166 -11.63 -4.52 10.67
C ASN A 166 -12.08 -3.13 10.21
N GLU A 167 -12.46 -2.29 11.17
CA GLU A 167 -12.72 -0.87 10.91
C GLU A 167 -11.41 -0.11 10.73
N LEU A 168 -11.33 0.72 9.70
CA LEU A 168 -10.15 1.48 9.29
C LEU A 168 -10.56 2.88 8.84
N ASP A 169 -9.64 3.84 8.84
CA ASP A 169 -9.84 5.12 8.16
C ASP A 169 -9.66 4.94 6.65
N LEU A 170 -10.77 4.82 5.92
CA LEU A 170 -10.81 4.61 4.48
C LEU A 170 -10.37 5.85 3.69
N ALA A 171 -10.34 7.04 4.29
CA ALA A 171 -9.87 8.25 3.61
C ALA A 171 -8.37 8.49 3.80
N ALA A 172 -7.73 7.87 4.80
CA ALA A 172 -6.34 8.13 5.14
C ALA A 172 -5.38 7.89 3.97
N ALA A 173 -4.46 8.84 3.75
CA ALA A 173 -3.45 8.74 2.70
C ALA A 173 -2.58 7.49 2.86
N GLU A 174 -2.18 7.16 4.10
CA GLU A 174 -1.37 5.97 4.42
C GLU A 174 -2.08 4.64 4.16
N ASN A 175 -3.42 4.67 4.11
CA ASN A 175 -4.24 3.52 3.75
C ASN A 175 -4.56 3.46 2.25
N GLY A 176 -4.17 4.47 1.45
CA GLY A 176 -4.48 4.53 0.01
C GLY A 176 -5.65 5.41 -0.38
N GLY A 177 -6.19 6.21 0.55
CA GLY A 177 -7.12 7.28 0.19
C GLY A 177 -6.42 8.35 -0.65
N GLU A 178 -7.14 8.93 -1.61
CA GLU A 178 -6.57 9.89 -2.57
C GLU A 178 -7.50 11.08 -2.77
N VAL A 179 -6.96 12.29 -2.71
CA VAL A 179 -7.73 13.50 -3.01
C VAL A 179 -7.65 13.79 -4.51
N LEU A 180 -8.70 13.47 -5.25
CA LEU A 180 -8.73 13.55 -6.71
C LEU A 180 -8.75 15.00 -7.21
N THR A 181 -9.66 15.81 -6.67
CA THR A 181 -9.88 17.19 -7.11
C THR A 181 -10.64 17.99 -6.06
N CYS A 182 -10.64 19.31 -6.20
CA CYS A 182 -11.38 20.24 -5.35
C CYS A 182 -11.72 21.51 -6.13
N SER A 183 -12.63 22.32 -5.59
CA SER A 183 -13.04 23.58 -6.20
C SER A 183 -11.97 24.68 -6.15
N ASP A 184 -11.13 24.69 -5.11
CA ASP A 184 -10.08 25.69 -4.89
C ASP A 184 -8.94 25.12 -4.01
N MET A 185 -7.68 25.49 -4.31
CA MET A 185 -6.45 25.04 -3.60
C MET A 185 -5.56 26.20 -3.14
N PHE A 186 -6.11 27.38 -2.85
CA PHE A 186 -5.28 28.59 -2.82
C PHE A 186 -4.20 28.63 -1.73
N PHE A 187 -4.43 28.06 -0.54
CA PHE A 187 -3.50 28.20 0.59
C PHE A 187 -2.90 26.89 1.14
N GLY A 188 -3.45 25.72 0.81
CA GLY A 188 -2.97 24.43 1.31
C GLY A 188 -3.18 23.27 0.31
N PRO A 189 -2.21 22.37 0.11
CA PRO A 189 -2.36 21.21 -0.77
C PRO A 189 -3.56 20.35 -0.38
N LYS A 190 -4.39 19.98 -1.36
CA LYS A 190 -5.60 19.16 -1.17
C LYS A 190 -5.36 17.88 -0.36
N HIS A 191 -4.19 17.25 -0.53
CA HIS A 191 -3.81 16.01 0.17
C HIS A 191 -3.67 16.18 1.69
N ASN A 192 -3.42 17.40 2.21
CA ASN A 192 -3.31 17.67 3.65
C ASN A 192 -4.52 17.18 4.43
N LEU A 193 -5.70 17.22 3.81
CA LEU A 193 -6.96 16.82 4.41
C LEU A 193 -6.94 15.37 4.95
N ILE A 194 -6.15 14.49 4.33
CA ILE A 194 -6.12 13.05 4.65
C ILE A 194 -4.77 12.57 5.18
N MET A 195 -3.82 13.49 5.42
CA MET A 195 -2.48 13.17 5.94
C MET A 195 -2.53 12.68 7.39
N PRO A 196 -1.56 11.89 7.88
CA PRO A 196 -1.55 11.36 9.24
C PRO A 196 -1.63 12.43 10.35
N GLY A 197 -2.00 11.99 11.54
CA GLY A 197 -2.06 12.84 12.74
C GLY A 197 -3.08 13.97 12.65
N ARG A 198 -2.81 15.06 13.36
CA ARG A 198 -3.56 16.33 13.29
C ARG A 198 -2.67 17.39 12.66
N ALA A 199 -3.25 18.42 12.07
CA ALA A 199 -2.45 19.52 11.54
C ALA A 199 -1.56 20.13 12.64
N HIS A 200 -0.37 20.62 12.29
CA HIS A 200 0.51 21.37 13.19
C HIS A 200 0.21 22.88 13.21
N ASN A 201 -0.39 23.39 12.14
CA ASN A 201 -0.80 24.79 11.96
C ASN A 201 -1.81 24.87 10.79
N MET A 202 -2.20 26.07 10.37
CA MET A 202 -3.16 26.26 9.26
C MET A 202 -2.63 25.81 7.89
N SER A 203 -1.32 25.96 7.61
CA SER A 203 -0.72 25.52 6.34
C SER A 203 -0.71 23.99 6.15
N ASP A 204 -0.95 23.26 7.24
CA ASP A 204 -1.09 21.81 7.27
C ASP A 204 -2.57 21.39 7.16
N GLY A 205 -3.47 22.24 6.66
CA GLY A 205 -4.85 21.91 6.32
C GLY A 205 -5.15 22.10 4.82
N TRP A 206 -6.41 21.89 4.44
CA TRP A 206 -6.97 22.38 3.18
C TRP A 206 -7.73 23.67 3.45
N GLU A 207 -7.45 24.73 2.69
CA GLU A 207 -8.09 26.04 2.84
C GLU A 207 -8.39 26.67 1.48
N THR A 208 -9.59 27.24 1.35
CA THR A 208 -10.07 27.92 0.14
C THR A 208 -10.10 29.44 0.29
N ARG A 209 -10.19 30.14 -0.84
CA ARG A 209 -10.41 31.60 -0.84
C ARG A 209 -11.78 31.96 -0.28
N ARG A 210 -11.85 33.11 0.41
CA ARG A 210 -13.13 33.71 0.82
C ARG A 210 -14.05 33.93 -0.38
N ARG A 211 -15.25 33.36 -0.31
CA ARG A 211 -16.30 33.48 -1.30
C ARG A 211 -17.23 34.62 -0.92
N ARG A 212 -17.56 35.47 -1.90
CA ARG A 212 -18.48 36.62 -1.73
C ARG A 212 -19.83 36.45 -2.46
N GLY A 213 -19.95 35.41 -3.29
CA GLY A 213 -21.16 35.08 -4.06
C GLY A 213 -21.81 33.78 -3.58
N PRO A 214 -22.91 33.35 -4.22
CA PRO A 214 -23.57 32.09 -3.86
C PRO A 214 -22.67 30.88 -4.14
N GLY A 215 -23.00 29.75 -3.52
CA GLY A 215 -22.30 28.48 -3.69
C GLY A 215 -21.52 28.05 -2.45
N HIS A 216 -20.62 27.10 -2.66
CA HIS A 216 -19.78 26.49 -1.63
C HIS A 216 -18.50 25.93 -2.27
N ASP A 217 -17.53 25.57 -1.44
CA ASP A 217 -16.33 24.86 -1.88
C ASP A 217 -16.43 23.38 -1.55
N TRP A 218 -15.73 22.55 -2.32
CA TRP A 218 -15.80 21.11 -2.19
C TRP A 218 -14.48 20.43 -2.51
N VAL A 219 -14.32 19.22 -1.99
CA VAL A 219 -13.18 18.34 -2.24
C VAL A 219 -13.68 16.90 -2.40
N ILE A 220 -13.18 16.21 -3.42
CA ILE A 220 -13.50 14.81 -3.71
C ILE A 220 -12.34 13.93 -3.26
N VAL A 221 -12.65 12.99 -2.38
CA VAL A 221 -11.73 11.99 -1.85
C VAL A 221 -12.16 10.62 -2.35
N GLN A 222 -11.28 9.94 -3.07
CA GLN A 222 -11.39 8.50 -3.33
C GLN A 222 -10.98 7.76 -2.06
N LEU A 223 -11.85 6.87 -1.59
CA LEU A 223 -11.55 5.99 -0.48
C LEU A 223 -10.54 4.92 -0.91
N ALA A 224 -9.72 4.47 0.03
CA ALA A 224 -8.71 3.45 -0.18
C ALA A 224 -9.27 2.13 -0.72
N THR A 225 -10.53 1.83 -0.39
CA THR A 225 -11.30 0.73 -0.94
C THR A 225 -12.79 1.02 -0.80
N GLU A 226 -13.63 0.29 -1.54
CA GLU A 226 -15.07 0.34 -1.36
C GLU A 226 -15.44 -0.13 0.05
N GLY A 227 -16.24 0.67 0.76
CA GLY A 227 -16.58 0.35 2.13
C GLY A 227 -17.91 0.92 2.60
N HIS A 228 -18.34 0.41 3.75
CA HIS A 228 -19.42 0.96 4.54
C HIS A 228 -18.87 1.93 5.58
N VAL A 229 -19.27 3.20 5.50
CA VAL A 229 -18.91 4.26 6.44
C VAL A 229 -19.67 4.06 7.76
N ARG A 230 -18.96 4.17 8.88
CA ARG A 230 -19.47 4.02 10.24
C ARG A 230 -19.37 5.30 11.05
N ARG A 231 -18.31 6.08 10.84
CA ARG A 231 -18.09 7.34 11.54
C ARG A 231 -17.27 8.27 10.66
N ILE A 232 -17.64 9.54 10.64
CA ILE A 232 -16.84 10.59 10.00
C ILE A 232 -16.29 11.52 11.06
N GLU A 233 -15.05 11.96 10.87
CA GLU A 233 -14.47 13.08 11.61
C GLU A 233 -14.17 14.24 10.67
N VAL A 234 -14.66 15.43 11.00
CA VAL A 234 -14.23 16.70 10.38
C VAL A 234 -13.51 17.52 11.44
N ASP A 235 -12.20 17.62 11.33
CA ASP A 235 -11.36 18.43 12.24
C ASP A 235 -11.11 19.81 11.62
N THR A 236 -11.44 20.87 12.36
CA THR A 236 -11.16 22.27 12.00
C THR A 236 -9.99 22.84 12.82
N ASN A 237 -9.12 21.97 13.35
CA ASN A 237 -7.92 22.36 14.09
C ASN A 237 -7.17 23.51 13.40
N TYR A 238 -6.65 24.42 14.21
CA TYR A 238 -6.01 25.70 13.80
C TYR A 238 -6.87 26.70 13.01
N PHE A 239 -8.01 26.34 12.42
CA PHE A 239 -8.92 27.27 11.77
C PHE A 239 -9.84 27.94 12.79
N LYS A 240 -9.38 29.06 13.35
CA LYS A 240 -10.06 29.77 14.46
C LYS A 240 -11.06 30.82 13.97
N GLY A 241 -10.71 31.53 12.89
CA GLY A 241 -11.52 32.62 12.34
C GLY A 241 -11.95 32.43 10.89
N ASN A 242 -11.55 31.31 10.28
CA ASN A 242 -11.73 30.99 8.86
C ASN A 242 -12.08 29.51 8.67
N TYR A 243 -12.70 28.88 9.67
CA TYR A 243 -13.34 27.58 9.51
C TYR A 243 -14.67 27.75 8.75
N PRO A 244 -15.16 26.72 8.05
CA PRO A 244 -16.47 26.78 7.40
C PRO A 244 -17.59 26.88 8.42
N ASP A 245 -18.63 27.65 8.10
CA ASP A 245 -19.78 27.81 8.99
C ASP A 245 -20.55 26.49 9.17
N THR A 246 -20.68 25.75 8.07
CA THR A 246 -21.33 24.45 7.99
C THR A 246 -20.62 23.56 6.97
N ALA A 247 -20.77 22.24 7.09
CA ALA A 247 -20.34 21.29 6.08
C ALA A 247 -21.41 20.21 5.82
N SER A 248 -21.39 19.63 4.62
CA SER A 248 -22.14 18.41 4.27
C SER A 248 -21.21 17.43 3.58
N ILE A 249 -21.57 16.15 3.56
CA ILE A 249 -20.79 15.11 2.87
C ILE A 249 -21.71 14.27 2.02
N ASP A 250 -21.31 14.03 0.78
CA ASP A 250 -21.97 13.11 -0.13
C ASP A 250 -21.11 11.87 -0.35
N GLY A 251 -21.74 10.71 -0.51
CA GLY A 251 -21.09 9.47 -0.92
C GLY A 251 -21.43 9.07 -2.35
N SER A 252 -20.51 8.37 -3.01
CA SER A 252 -20.69 7.86 -4.37
C SER A 252 -20.01 6.50 -4.55
N THR A 253 -20.60 5.64 -5.40
CA THR A 253 -20.04 4.35 -5.82
C THR A 253 -19.15 4.47 -7.06
N ASP A 254 -19.28 5.54 -7.84
CA ASP A 254 -18.62 5.73 -9.14
C ASP A 254 -17.93 7.10 -9.30
N GLY A 255 -18.02 7.96 -8.28
CA GLY A 255 -17.51 9.33 -8.30
C GLY A 255 -18.34 10.30 -9.15
N LYS A 256 -19.50 9.88 -9.66
CA LYS A 256 -20.35 10.66 -10.58
C LYS A 256 -21.74 10.91 -9.98
N HIS A 257 -22.35 9.88 -9.40
CA HIS A 257 -23.67 9.95 -8.79
C HIS A 257 -23.53 10.05 -7.27
N TRP A 258 -24.06 11.13 -6.70
CA TRP A 258 -23.84 11.50 -5.29
C TRP A 258 -25.12 11.32 -4.48
N THR A 259 -24.99 10.70 -3.31
CA THR A 259 -26.06 10.53 -2.32
C THR A 259 -25.65 11.24 -1.04
N GLU A 260 -26.56 11.98 -0.42
CA GLU A 260 -26.29 12.64 0.85
C GLU A 260 -25.92 11.61 1.93
N LEU A 261 -24.74 11.78 2.53
CA LEU A 261 -24.21 10.94 3.60
C LEU A 261 -24.30 11.67 4.94
N LEU A 262 -23.91 12.94 4.98
CA LEU A 262 -24.04 13.84 6.13
C LEU A 262 -24.77 15.11 5.67
N PRO A 263 -25.97 15.41 6.20
CA PRO A 263 -26.67 16.65 5.89
C PRO A 263 -25.88 17.87 6.35
N ARG A 264 -26.24 19.04 5.81
CA ARG A 264 -25.57 20.30 6.14
C ARG A 264 -25.62 20.59 7.65
N THR A 265 -24.47 20.50 8.30
CA THR A 265 -24.32 20.54 9.77
C THR A 265 -23.39 21.66 10.19
N LYS A 266 -23.68 22.29 11.33
CA LYS A 266 -22.89 23.39 11.90
C LYS A 266 -21.52 22.89 12.36
N LEU A 267 -20.46 23.66 12.03
CA LEU A 267 -19.13 23.44 12.58
C LEU A 267 -18.76 24.52 13.61
N GLN A 268 -17.78 24.22 14.44
CA GLN A 268 -17.17 25.10 15.42
C GLN A 268 -15.69 25.30 15.11
N ALA A 269 -15.16 26.47 15.47
CA ALA A 269 -13.76 26.80 15.29
C ALA A 269 -12.85 25.84 16.06
N HIS A 270 -11.70 25.46 15.48
CA HIS A 270 -10.65 24.72 16.20
C HIS A 270 -11.16 23.44 16.91
N THR A 271 -12.10 22.73 16.29
CA THR A 271 -12.86 21.64 16.92
C THR A 271 -12.88 20.38 16.06
N ARG A 272 -12.84 19.22 16.72
CA ARG A 272 -13.08 17.91 16.11
C ARG A 272 -14.57 17.60 16.18
N HIS A 273 -15.17 17.35 15.02
CA HIS A 273 -16.57 16.99 14.90
C HIS A 273 -16.65 15.52 14.54
N PHE A 274 -17.35 14.73 15.35
CA PHE A 274 -17.57 13.31 15.09
C PHE A 274 -19.03 13.10 14.74
N PHE A 275 -19.27 12.46 13.61
CA PHE A 275 -20.61 12.17 13.12
C PHE A 275 -20.79 10.66 13.03
N ILE A 276 -21.81 10.16 13.73
CA ILE A 276 -22.17 8.73 13.79
C ILE A 276 -23.67 8.60 13.54
N ASP A 277 -24.47 9.17 14.44
CA ASP A 277 -25.93 9.09 14.39
C ASP A 277 -26.54 10.03 13.34
N GLU A 278 -25.79 11.06 12.94
CA GLU A 278 -26.19 12.04 11.92
C GLU A 278 -26.07 11.50 10.50
N LEU A 279 -25.34 10.40 10.29
CA LEU A 279 -25.14 9.82 8.97
C LEU A 279 -26.44 9.21 8.43
N GLN A 280 -26.89 9.67 7.26
CA GLN A 280 -28.15 9.24 6.63
C GLN A 280 -27.99 7.99 5.76
N ALA A 281 -26.75 7.64 5.44
CA ALA A 281 -26.39 6.46 4.68
C ALA A 281 -25.09 5.86 5.23
N SER A 282 -24.80 4.62 4.87
CA SER A 282 -23.52 3.98 5.20
C SER A 282 -22.76 3.46 3.99
N GLY A 283 -23.27 3.61 2.77
CA GLY A 283 -22.63 3.07 1.55
C GLY A 283 -23.29 1.80 1.03
N PRO A 284 -22.66 1.07 0.09
CA PRO A 284 -21.23 1.13 -0.22
C PRO A 284 -20.82 2.43 -0.92
N PHE A 285 -19.62 2.94 -0.59
CA PHE A 285 -19.03 4.09 -1.26
C PHE A 285 -17.58 3.81 -1.65
N THR A 286 -17.17 4.36 -2.79
CA THR A 286 -15.77 4.42 -3.26
C THR A 286 -15.23 5.84 -3.22
N HIS A 287 -16.10 6.85 -3.22
CA HIS A 287 -15.74 8.26 -3.18
C HIS A 287 -16.62 9.02 -2.19
N LEU A 288 -16.05 10.00 -1.50
CA LEU A 288 -16.79 10.99 -0.75
C LEU A 288 -16.51 12.39 -1.29
N ARG A 289 -17.50 13.28 -1.21
CA ARG A 289 -17.34 14.71 -1.46
C ARG A 289 -17.66 15.48 -0.19
N LEU A 290 -16.66 16.14 0.37
CA LEU A 290 -16.84 17.09 1.47
C LEU A 290 -17.17 18.45 0.88
N ASN A 291 -18.31 19.00 1.27
CA ASN A 291 -18.77 20.33 0.89
C ASN A 291 -18.67 21.27 2.10
N VAL A 292 -18.04 22.42 1.95
CA VAL A 292 -17.82 23.43 3.00
C VAL A 292 -18.46 24.75 2.60
N TYR A 293 -19.24 25.35 3.52
CA TYR A 293 -20.08 26.51 3.21
C TYR A 293 -19.76 27.71 4.10
N PRO A 294 -19.71 28.94 3.52
CA PRO A 294 -19.59 29.22 2.08
C PRO A 294 -18.20 28.88 1.51
N ASP A 295 -17.19 28.82 2.38
CA ASP A 295 -15.77 28.60 2.15
C ASP A 295 -15.09 28.30 3.50
N GLY A 296 -13.77 28.14 3.53
CA GLY A 296 -12.99 28.08 4.76
C GLY A 296 -11.98 26.94 4.77
N GLY A 297 -11.38 26.70 5.94
CA GLY A 297 -10.34 25.70 6.12
C GLY A 297 -10.73 24.50 6.98
N VAL A 298 -10.32 23.31 6.54
CA VAL A 298 -10.48 22.04 7.25
C VAL A 298 -9.11 21.42 7.46
N SER A 299 -8.84 21.01 8.70
CA SER A 299 -7.58 20.37 9.06
C SER A 299 -7.53 18.94 8.56
N ARG A 300 -8.51 18.10 8.93
CA ARG A 300 -8.54 16.68 8.57
C ARG A 300 -9.96 16.20 8.29
N LEU A 301 -10.05 15.24 7.38
CA LEU A 301 -11.20 14.37 7.18
C LEU A 301 -10.78 12.93 7.52
N ARG A 302 -11.53 12.27 8.41
CA ARG A 302 -11.38 10.83 8.69
C ARG A 302 -12.68 10.13 8.35
N VAL A 303 -12.59 8.97 7.73
CA VAL A 303 -13.74 8.17 7.29
C VAL A 303 -13.57 6.76 7.81
N TRP A 304 -14.02 6.52 9.04
CA TRP A 304 -13.95 5.20 9.66
C TRP A 304 -15.04 4.31 9.08
N GLY A 305 -14.65 3.16 8.55
CA GLY A 305 -15.55 2.22 7.92
C GLY A 305 -14.96 0.83 7.75
N ARG A 306 -15.76 -0.09 7.21
CA ARG A 306 -15.34 -1.47 6.90
C ARG A 306 -15.42 -1.71 5.41
N ALA A 307 -14.41 -2.38 4.85
CA ALA A 307 -14.41 -2.74 3.44
C ALA A 307 -15.53 -3.73 3.10
N THR A 308 -16.19 -3.53 1.97
CA THR A 308 -17.11 -4.52 1.40
C THR A 308 -16.33 -5.72 0.89
N ASP A 309 -17.00 -6.84 0.62
CA ASP A 309 -16.37 -8.01 -0.01
C ASP A 309 -15.75 -7.64 -1.37
N ALA A 310 -16.43 -6.80 -2.16
CA ALA A 310 -15.92 -6.29 -3.43
C ALA A 310 -14.67 -5.41 -3.22
N GLY A 311 -14.68 -4.53 -2.22
CA GLY A 311 -13.52 -3.72 -1.84
C GLY A 311 -12.31 -4.56 -1.44
N ARG A 312 -12.51 -5.63 -0.65
CA ARG A 312 -11.44 -6.56 -0.26
C ARG A 312 -10.86 -7.29 -1.46
N ARG A 313 -11.72 -7.81 -2.33
CA ARG A 313 -11.31 -8.50 -3.55
C ARG A 313 -10.51 -7.59 -4.50
N ASN A 314 -10.95 -6.36 -4.70
CA ASN A 314 -10.20 -5.38 -5.50
C ASN A 314 -8.83 -5.06 -4.88
N ALA A 315 -8.77 -4.88 -3.56
CA ALA A 315 -7.50 -4.67 -2.86
C ALA A 315 -6.53 -5.86 -3.00
N ALA A 316 -7.05 -7.10 -3.01
CA ALA A 316 -6.24 -8.30 -3.21
C ALA A 316 -5.67 -8.36 -4.65
N VAL A 317 -6.48 -8.02 -5.65
CA VAL A 317 -6.04 -7.89 -7.04
C VAL A 317 -4.94 -6.83 -7.18
N THR A 318 -5.12 -5.65 -6.57
CA THR A 318 -4.10 -4.60 -6.56
C THR A 318 -2.81 -5.08 -5.88
N ARG A 319 -2.90 -5.80 -4.75
CA ARG A 319 -1.73 -6.36 -4.07
C ARG A 319 -0.96 -7.29 -5.00
N VAL A 320 -1.63 -8.27 -5.63
CA VAL A 320 -1.00 -9.24 -6.54
C VAL A 320 -0.37 -8.58 -7.76
N ASN A 321 -1.08 -7.65 -8.40
CA ASN A 321 -0.60 -6.92 -9.57
C ASN A 321 0.65 -6.08 -9.29
N THR A 322 0.88 -5.70 -8.03
CA THR A 322 1.96 -4.79 -7.64
C THR A 322 3.10 -5.50 -6.88
N LEU A 323 3.07 -6.83 -6.73
CA LEU A 323 4.18 -7.57 -6.09
C LEU A 323 5.46 -7.43 -6.91
N LEU A 324 6.52 -6.94 -6.27
CA LEU A 324 7.87 -6.84 -6.84
C LEU A 324 8.53 -8.22 -6.94
N ASP A 325 8.53 -8.97 -5.84
CA ASP A 325 9.11 -10.30 -5.76
C ASP A 325 8.05 -11.42 -5.76
N LEU A 326 8.50 -12.64 -6.00
CA LEU A 326 7.65 -13.84 -6.08
C LEU A 326 7.52 -14.57 -4.74
N ALA A 327 8.19 -14.12 -3.67
CA ALA A 327 8.22 -14.83 -2.40
C ALA A 327 6.83 -14.89 -1.75
N GLU A 328 6.01 -13.86 -1.92
CA GLU A 328 4.62 -13.85 -1.45
C GLU A 328 3.73 -14.81 -2.26
N LEU A 329 3.92 -14.91 -3.58
CA LEU A 329 3.22 -15.89 -4.41
C LEU A 329 3.60 -17.33 -4.02
N LYS A 330 4.87 -17.57 -3.67
CA LYS A 330 5.36 -18.87 -3.19
C LYS A 330 4.73 -19.30 -1.86
N LYS A 331 4.27 -18.35 -1.03
CA LYS A 331 3.48 -18.65 0.18
C LYS A 331 2.05 -19.08 -0.16
N ILE A 332 1.51 -18.64 -1.30
CA ILE A 332 0.18 -19.06 -1.81
C ILE A 332 0.25 -20.48 -2.32
N CYS A 333 1.17 -20.76 -3.25
CA CYS A 333 1.39 -22.07 -3.82
C CYS A 333 2.88 -22.38 -3.86
N GLY A 334 3.25 -23.56 -3.35
CA GLY A 334 4.65 -23.99 -3.31
C GLY A 334 5.24 -24.35 -4.68
N SER A 335 4.39 -24.61 -5.69
CA SER A 335 4.83 -24.97 -7.06
C SER A 335 5.51 -23.78 -7.75
N GLN A 336 6.75 -23.96 -8.16
CA GLN A 336 7.52 -22.94 -8.87
C GLN A 336 6.87 -22.61 -10.23
N ARG A 337 6.41 -23.63 -10.97
CA ARG A 337 5.72 -23.44 -12.25
C ARG A 337 4.42 -22.65 -12.11
N TRP A 338 3.64 -22.92 -11.07
CA TRP A 338 2.44 -22.13 -10.77
C TRP A 338 2.81 -20.66 -10.49
N VAL A 339 3.81 -20.42 -9.65
CA VAL A 339 4.25 -19.07 -9.26
C VAL A 339 4.71 -18.27 -10.48
N GLU A 340 5.52 -18.87 -11.35
CA GLU A 340 6.03 -18.21 -12.56
C GLU A 340 4.90 -17.92 -13.57
N ALA A 341 4.04 -18.90 -13.82
CA ALA A 341 2.91 -18.74 -14.73
C ALA A 341 1.93 -17.68 -14.21
N PHE A 342 1.60 -17.70 -12.91
CA PHE A 342 0.69 -16.73 -12.30
C PHE A 342 1.28 -15.32 -12.28
N ALA A 343 2.57 -15.19 -11.99
CA ALA A 343 3.27 -13.92 -12.05
C ALA A 343 3.29 -13.31 -13.46
N LYS A 344 3.43 -14.16 -14.50
CA LYS A 344 3.42 -13.77 -15.90
C LYS A 344 2.02 -13.40 -16.42
N ALA A 345 0.96 -13.94 -15.81
CA ALA A 345 -0.42 -13.65 -16.19
C ALA A 345 -0.91 -12.26 -15.72
N ARG A 346 -0.16 -11.59 -14.84
CA ARG A 346 -0.45 -10.22 -14.40
C ARG A 346 -0.28 -9.20 -15.55
N PRO A 347 -1.01 -8.07 -15.54
CA PRO A 347 -1.96 -7.65 -14.50
C PRO A 347 -3.39 -8.18 -14.74
N PHE A 348 -4.09 -8.52 -13.66
CA PHE A 348 -5.51 -8.90 -13.67
C PHE A 348 -6.40 -7.67 -13.50
N LYS A 349 -7.55 -7.62 -14.19
CA LYS A 349 -8.50 -6.51 -14.13
C LYS A 349 -9.55 -6.68 -13.03
N SER A 350 -9.82 -7.92 -12.63
CA SER A 350 -10.83 -8.24 -11.63
C SER A 350 -10.44 -9.45 -10.80
N TRP A 351 -11.17 -9.63 -9.71
CA TRP A 351 -11.06 -10.81 -8.87
C TRP A 351 -11.32 -12.10 -9.65
N ASP A 352 -12.37 -12.13 -10.46
CA ASP A 352 -12.75 -13.30 -11.25
C ASP A 352 -11.68 -13.68 -12.28
N GLU A 353 -11.05 -12.69 -12.93
CA GLU A 353 -9.93 -12.92 -13.85
C GLU A 353 -8.72 -13.50 -13.11
N MET A 354 -8.38 -12.93 -11.94
CA MET A 354 -7.27 -13.40 -11.11
C MET A 354 -7.50 -14.84 -10.60
N THR A 355 -8.67 -15.14 -10.04
CA THR A 355 -8.98 -16.47 -9.52
C THR A 355 -9.19 -17.48 -10.65
N GLY A 356 -9.76 -17.05 -11.77
CA GLY A 356 -9.89 -17.88 -12.98
C GLY A 356 -8.52 -18.28 -13.53
N ALA A 357 -7.59 -17.33 -13.63
CA ALA A 357 -6.22 -17.61 -14.03
C ALA A 357 -5.50 -18.54 -13.02
N ALA A 358 -5.63 -18.28 -11.72
CA ALA A 358 -5.07 -19.13 -10.67
C ALA A 358 -5.54 -20.59 -10.79
N SER A 359 -6.85 -20.78 -11.02
CA SER A 359 -7.46 -22.10 -11.18
C SER A 359 -7.04 -22.78 -12.47
N HIS A 360 -7.04 -22.06 -13.60
CA HIS A 360 -6.62 -22.62 -14.89
C HIS A 360 -5.17 -23.08 -14.85
N ILE A 361 -4.27 -22.23 -14.35
CA ILE A 361 -2.85 -22.57 -14.22
C ILE A 361 -2.67 -23.79 -13.33
N TRP A 362 -3.41 -23.89 -12.23
CA TRP A 362 -3.35 -25.04 -11.33
C TRP A 362 -3.80 -26.36 -11.98
N LEU A 363 -4.86 -26.31 -12.81
CA LEU A 363 -5.38 -27.47 -13.53
C LEU A 363 -4.46 -27.94 -14.66
N ASP A 364 -3.63 -27.05 -15.22
CA ASP A 364 -2.64 -27.36 -16.25
C ASP A 364 -1.33 -27.96 -15.72
N LEU A 365 -1.16 -28.00 -14.40
CA LEU A 365 0.03 -28.57 -13.76
C LEU A 365 0.02 -30.10 -13.83
N ASP A 366 1.21 -30.69 -13.78
CA ASP A 366 1.38 -32.14 -13.70
C ASP A 366 1.61 -32.62 -12.25
N GLU A 367 1.75 -33.94 -12.09
CA GLU A 367 1.97 -34.56 -10.78
C GLU A 367 3.22 -34.02 -10.07
N HIS A 368 4.30 -33.73 -10.79
CA HIS A 368 5.53 -33.21 -10.17
C HIS A 368 5.28 -31.83 -9.56
N ASP A 369 4.62 -30.95 -10.30
CA ASP A 369 4.26 -29.61 -9.85
C ASP A 369 3.31 -29.65 -8.63
N TRP A 370 2.33 -30.56 -8.62
CA TRP A 370 1.44 -30.74 -7.47
C TRP A 370 2.18 -31.24 -6.23
N LEU A 371 3.06 -32.24 -6.38
CA LEU A 371 3.85 -32.78 -5.27
C LEU A 371 4.81 -31.71 -4.70
N GLU A 372 5.40 -30.86 -5.55
CA GLU A 372 6.18 -29.71 -5.10
C GLU A 372 5.31 -28.78 -4.23
N ALA A 373 4.10 -28.43 -4.69
CA ALA A 373 3.19 -27.59 -3.93
C ALA A 373 2.78 -28.22 -2.58
N PHE A 374 2.54 -29.54 -2.55
CA PHE A 374 2.17 -30.25 -1.32
C PHE A 374 3.30 -30.24 -0.30
N SER A 375 4.54 -30.46 -0.74
CA SER A 375 5.72 -30.47 0.13
C SER A 375 5.97 -29.15 0.87
N ALA A 376 5.40 -28.04 0.38
CA ALA A 376 5.52 -26.72 1.00
C ALA A 376 4.61 -26.53 2.22
N HIS A 377 3.66 -27.44 2.48
CA HIS A 377 2.77 -27.35 3.64
C HIS A 377 3.30 -28.14 4.84
N PRO A 378 3.05 -27.67 6.07
CA PRO A 378 3.23 -28.50 7.27
C PRO A 378 2.13 -29.57 7.36
N ARG A 379 2.39 -30.64 8.12
CA ARG A 379 1.37 -31.63 8.45
C ARG A 379 0.24 -31.00 9.28
N ILE A 380 -0.97 -31.56 9.18
CA ILE A 380 -2.09 -31.13 10.03
C ILE A 380 -1.78 -31.52 11.48
N GLY A 381 -1.79 -30.53 12.37
CA GLY A 381 -1.48 -30.68 13.79
C GLY A 381 -0.04 -30.28 14.17
N GLU A 382 0.86 -30.12 13.21
CA GLU A 382 2.19 -29.56 13.44
C GLU A 382 2.14 -28.02 13.49
N ARG A 383 2.74 -27.42 14.51
CA ARG A 383 2.74 -25.96 14.67
C ARG A 383 3.83 -25.31 13.80
N LYS A 384 3.42 -24.54 12.79
CA LYS A 384 4.24 -23.48 12.16
C LYS A 384 3.53 -22.13 12.25
N ALA A 385 4.31 -21.04 12.34
CA ALA A 385 3.78 -19.67 12.32
C ALA A 385 3.21 -19.32 10.93
N GLY A 386 2.27 -18.36 10.86
CA GLY A 386 1.72 -17.83 9.61
C GLY A 386 0.37 -18.43 9.21
N TRP A 387 0.08 -18.54 7.91
CA TRP A 387 -1.25 -18.92 7.38
C TRP A 387 -1.71 -20.29 7.86
N SER A 388 -0.79 -21.26 7.93
CA SER A 388 -1.09 -22.60 8.45
C SER A 388 -1.65 -22.58 9.88
N GLN A 389 -1.21 -21.65 10.74
CA GLN A 389 -1.68 -21.54 12.12
C GLN A 389 -3.13 -21.05 12.21
N GLN A 390 -3.54 -20.20 11.27
CA GLN A 390 -4.92 -19.71 11.17
C GLN A 390 -5.83 -20.74 10.49
N GLU A 391 -5.33 -21.36 9.40
CA GLU A 391 -6.04 -22.41 8.66
C GLU A 391 -6.36 -23.62 9.55
N GLN A 392 -5.44 -24.02 10.43
CA GLN A 392 -5.61 -25.15 11.33
C GLN A 392 -6.16 -24.76 12.72
N SER A 393 -6.88 -23.64 12.84
CA SER A 393 -7.41 -23.18 14.13
C SER A 393 -8.35 -24.19 14.82
N GLY A 394 -9.03 -25.05 14.05
CA GLY A 394 -9.88 -26.13 14.55
C GLY A 394 -9.14 -27.26 15.28
N THR A 395 -7.80 -27.30 15.25
CA THR A 395 -7.00 -28.24 16.06
C THR A 395 -6.73 -27.73 17.49
N ARG A 396 -6.99 -26.45 17.78
CA ARG A 396 -6.66 -25.84 19.07
C ARG A 396 -7.46 -26.36 20.25
N SER A 397 -8.70 -26.79 20.01
CA SER A 397 -9.62 -27.30 21.03
C SER A 397 -9.77 -28.82 20.98
N ALA A 398 -8.97 -29.50 20.17
CA ALA A 398 -9.03 -30.96 20.03
C ALA A 398 -8.49 -31.66 21.27
N SER A 399 -9.04 -32.84 21.57
CA SER A 399 -8.50 -33.71 22.62
C SER A 399 -7.11 -34.21 22.25
N SER A 400 -6.30 -34.60 23.25
CA SER A 400 -5.00 -35.22 22.99
C SER A 400 -5.14 -36.51 22.18
N GLU A 401 -6.19 -37.29 22.44
CA GLU A 401 -6.49 -38.53 21.72
C GLU A 401 -6.78 -38.28 20.23
N THR A 402 -7.60 -37.28 19.91
CA THR A 402 -7.87 -36.89 18.52
C THR A 402 -6.59 -36.42 17.82
N MET A 403 -5.75 -35.66 18.51
CA MET A 403 -4.48 -35.17 17.94
C MET A 403 -3.48 -36.30 17.68
N ASP A 404 -3.36 -37.27 18.59
CA ASP A 404 -2.50 -38.44 18.41
C ASP A 404 -3.01 -39.32 17.27
N ALA A 405 -4.32 -39.54 17.19
CA ALA A 405 -4.95 -40.28 16.10
C ALA A 405 -4.76 -39.59 14.73
N LEU A 406 -4.81 -38.25 14.71
CA LEU A 406 -4.55 -37.46 13.51
C LEU A 406 -3.08 -37.51 13.10
N ALA A 407 -2.14 -37.44 14.06
CA ALA A 407 -0.71 -37.60 13.78
C ALA A 407 -0.41 -38.98 13.18
N GLN A 408 -0.98 -40.04 13.74
CA GLN A 408 -0.85 -41.39 13.19
C GLN A 408 -1.44 -41.47 11.77
N ALA A 409 -2.65 -40.94 11.56
CA ALA A 409 -3.30 -40.95 10.25
C ALA A 409 -2.51 -40.19 9.18
N ASN A 410 -1.86 -39.06 9.53
CA ASN A 410 -0.96 -38.36 8.61
C ASN A 410 0.24 -39.25 8.22
N GLY A 411 0.84 -39.97 9.18
CA GLY A 411 1.94 -40.89 8.92
C GLY A 411 1.56 -42.04 7.99
N ASP A 412 0.44 -42.71 8.28
CA ASP A 412 -0.08 -43.81 7.45
C ASP A 412 -0.43 -43.33 6.04
N TYR A 413 -0.97 -42.11 5.92
CA TYR A 413 -1.31 -41.49 4.64
C TYR A 413 -0.05 -41.22 3.80
N GLU A 414 0.99 -40.63 4.41
CA GLU A 414 2.27 -40.38 3.74
C GLU A 414 2.94 -41.67 3.26
N GLU A 415 2.95 -42.71 4.10
CA GLU A 415 3.51 -44.01 3.74
C GLU A 415 2.77 -44.64 2.54
N LYS A 416 1.44 -44.58 2.54
CA LYS A 416 0.62 -45.16 1.48
C LYS A 416 0.72 -44.40 0.16
N PHE A 417 0.61 -43.08 0.19
CA PHE A 417 0.42 -42.26 -1.01
C PHE A 417 1.72 -41.58 -1.48
N GLY A 418 2.72 -41.47 -0.62
CA GLY A 418 4.01 -40.82 -0.91
C GLY A 418 3.97 -39.29 -0.82
N PHE A 419 2.92 -38.71 -0.25
CA PHE A 419 2.76 -37.28 -0.01
C PHE A 419 1.87 -37.03 1.20
N ILE A 420 1.98 -35.82 1.78
CA ILE A 420 1.27 -35.43 2.99
C ILE A 420 -0.25 -35.43 2.81
N TYR A 421 -0.99 -35.67 3.90
CA TYR A 421 -2.44 -35.45 3.91
C TYR A 421 -2.74 -33.96 3.77
N LEU A 422 -3.40 -33.60 2.67
CA LEU A 422 -3.73 -32.21 2.34
C LEU A 422 -5.25 -32.01 2.32
N VAL A 423 -5.73 -31.05 3.10
CA VAL A 423 -7.14 -30.67 3.20
C VAL A 423 -7.26 -29.17 3.45
N CYS A 424 -8.29 -28.56 2.87
CA CYS A 424 -8.70 -27.20 3.19
C CYS A 424 -9.31 -27.17 4.60
N ALA A 425 -8.46 -26.92 5.60
CA ALA A 425 -8.81 -27.00 7.03
C ALA A 425 -9.70 -25.86 7.53
N THR A 426 -9.83 -24.76 6.77
CA THR A 426 -10.59 -23.58 7.23
C THR A 426 -12.04 -23.96 7.50
N GLY A 427 -12.49 -23.77 8.75
CA GLY A 427 -13.86 -24.09 9.19
C GLY A 427 -14.09 -25.54 9.61
N ARG A 428 -13.07 -26.42 9.58
CA ARG A 428 -13.17 -27.83 9.99
C ARG A 428 -12.55 -28.06 11.37
N SER A 429 -13.19 -28.93 12.15
CA SER A 429 -12.66 -29.47 13.41
C SER A 429 -11.60 -30.55 13.17
N ALA A 430 -10.80 -30.85 14.20
CA ALA A 430 -9.83 -31.94 14.13
C ALA A 430 -10.48 -33.31 13.87
N ASP A 431 -11.66 -33.56 14.46
CA ASP A 431 -12.39 -34.83 14.27
C ASP A 431 -12.91 -34.98 12.83
N GLU A 432 -13.42 -33.90 12.23
CA GLU A 432 -13.83 -33.90 10.81
C GLU A 432 -12.65 -34.14 9.87
N MET A 433 -11.49 -33.55 10.16
CA MET A 433 -10.27 -33.77 9.37
C MET A 433 -9.76 -35.21 9.54
N LEU A 434 -9.79 -35.77 10.75
CA LEU A 434 -9.43 -37.16 11.01
C LEU A 434 -10.36 -38.13 10.27
N ALA A 435 -11.68 -37.90 10.35
CA ALA A 435 -12.66 -38.70 9.63
C ALA A 435 -12.44 -38.64 8.11
N ASN A 436 -12.20 -37.44 7.56
CA ASN A 436 -11.90 -37.26 6.15
C ASN A 436 -10.59 -37.94 5.73
N CYS A 437 -9.54 -37.87 6.55
CA CYS A 437 -8.29 -38.57 6.30
C CYS A 437 -8.52 -40.08 6.22
N ARG A 438 -9.24 -40.66 7.19
CA ARG A 438 -9.55 -42.10 7.23
C ARG A 438 -10.41 -42.55 6.05
N GLU A 439 -11.37 -41.75 5.62
CA GLU A 439 -12.18 -42.03 4.43
C GLU A 439 -11.29 -42.05 3.18
N ARG A 440 -10.42 -41.05 3.00
CA ARG A 440 -9.50 -40.95 1.86
C ARG A 440 -8.45 -42.06 1.81
N MET A 441 -8.15 -42.70 2.95
CA MET A 441 -7.29 -43.89 2.98
C MET A 441 -7.83 -45.07 2.18
N THR A 442 -9.11 -45.11 1.76
CA THR A 442 -9.61 -46.17 0.87
C THR A 442 -9.28 -45.93 -0.60
N ASN A 443 -8.81 -44.74 -0.98
CA ASN A 443 -8.56 -44.39 -2.38
C ASN A 443 -7.32 -45.09 -2.95
N GLU A 444 -7.30 -45.21 -4.27
CA GLU A 444 -6.08 -45.48 -5.03
C GLU A 444 -5.24 -44.22 -5.16
N ARG A 445 -3.91 -44.35 -5.20
CA ARG A 445 -2.97 -43.21 -5.23
C ARG A 445 -3.29 -42.17 -6.31
N ALA A 446 -3.64 -42.61 -7.52
CA ALA A 446 -3.95 -41.70 -8.63
C ALA A 446 -5.27 -40.93 -8.44
N ALA A 447 -6.26 -41.52 -7.77
CA ALA A 447 -7.49 -40.84 -7.41
C ALA A 447 -7.21 -39.85 -6.26
N GLU A 448 -6.45 -40.28 -5.26
CA GLU A 448 -6.13 -39.46 -4.09
C GLU A 448 -5.29 -38.24 -4.44
N LEU A 449 -4.34 -38.37 -5.37
CA LEU A 449 -3.57 -37.25 -5.89
C LEU A 449 -4.47 -36.14 -6.44
N ARG A 450 -5.53 -36.49 -7.16
CA ARG A 450 -6.51 -35.53 -7.69
C ARG A 450 -7.32 -34.87 -6.57
N VAL A 451 -7.76 -35.66 -5.58
CA VAL A 451 -8.47 -35.13 -4.40
C VAL A 451 -7.60 -34.13 -3.63
N ALA A 452 -6.32 -34.47 -3.38
CA ALA A 452 -5.37 -33.56 -2.76
C ALA A 452 -5.14 -32.30 -3.60
N ALA A 453 -5.08 -32.43 -4.92
CA ALA A 453 -4.95 -31.28 -5.82
C ALA A 453 -6.18 -30.36 -5.79
N GLU A 454 -7.39 -30.92 -5.68
CA GLU A 454 -8.62 -30.14 -5.50
C GLU A 454 -8.66 -29.41 -4.15
N GLU A 455 -8.20 -30.05 -3.07
CA GLU A 455 -8.06 -29.41 -1.76
C GLU A 455 -7.02 -28.27 -1.80
N GLN A 456 -5.91 -28.46 -2.52
CA GLN A 456 -4.92 -27.41 -2.74
C GLN A 456 -5.49 -26.22 -3.52
N ALA A 457 -6.33 -26.46 -4.53
CA ALA A 457 -6.99 -25.39 -5.28
C ALA A 457 -7.87 -24.51 -4.36
N LYS A 458 -8.59 -25.14 -3.42
CA LYS A 458 -9.38 -24.42 -2.40
C LYS A 458 -8.47 -23.59 -1.49
N ILE A 459 -7.32 -24.13 -1.08
CA ILE A 459 -6.33 -23.41 -0.26
C ILE A 459 -5.76 -22.20 -1.03
N ILE A 460 -5.42 -22.35 -2.31
CA ILE A 460 -4.95 -21.24 -3.17
C ILE A 460 -5.98 -20.10 -3.19
N ALA A 461 -7.25 -20.41 -3.45
CA ALA A 461 -8.33 -19.41 -3.49
C ALA A 461 -8.48 -18.68 -2.15
N LEU A 462 -8.49 -19.42 -1.03
CA LEU A 462 -8.56 -18.81 0.31
C LEU A 462 -7.36 -17.94 0.64
N ARG A 463 -6.15 -18.37 0.25
CA ARG A 463 -4.91 -17.61 0.51
C ARG A 463 -4.87 -16.31 -0.27
N LEU A 464 -5.38 -16.30 -1.52
CA LEU A 464 -5.56 -15.08 -2.31
C LEU A 464 -6.50 -14.09 -1.61
N GLU A 465 -7.61 -14.56 -1.04
CA GLU A 465 -8.55 -13.69 -0.32
C GLU A 465 -7.93 -13.16 0.98
N LYS A 466 -7.20 -14.02 1.70
CA LYS A 466 -6.55 -13.65 2.95
C LYS A 466 -5.44 -12.62 2.76
N LEU A 467 -4.95 -12.33 1.55
CA LEU A 467 -3.86 -11.36 1.32
C LEU A 467 -4.12 -9.99 1.95
N VAL A 468 -5.40 -9.63 2.10
CA VAL A 468 -5.83 -8.33 2.60
C VAL A 468 -6.59 -8.39 3.93
N LEU A 469 -6.77 -9.58 4.50
CA LEU A 469 -7.54 -9.82 5.72
C LEU A 469 -6.68 -9.85 6.98
#